data_AF-A0A290HMY0-F1
#
_entry.id   AF-A0A290HMY0-F1
#
_cell.length_a   1.000
_cell.length_b   1.000
_cell.length_c   1.000
_cell.angle_alpha   90.00
_cell.angle_beta   90.00
_cell.angle_gamma   90.00
#
_symmetry.space_group_name_H-M   'P 1'
#
loop_
_entity.id
_entity.type
_entity.pdbx_description
1 polymer ?
#
loop_
_entity_poly.entity_id
_entity_poly.type
_entity_poly.pdbx_seq_one_letter_code
_entity_poly.pdbx_strand_id
1 'polypeptide(L)' 'MEKLTKKIKASSEFRLDESKLSLKAQTLLEELSQELHLPKEVIAKIAFEAYTLFGKKKD' A
#
# COMPACT_ATOMS: atom_id res chain seq x y z
N MET A 1 25.89 -4.84 -18.96
CA MET A 1 24.49 -4.83 -18.46
C MET A 1 24.30 -5.59 -17.13
N GLU A 2 25.36 -5.92 -16.39
CA GLU A 2 25.25 -6.88 -15.26
C GLU A 2 25.12 -6.27 -13.85
N LYS A 3 25.04 -4.95 -13.71
CA LYS A 3 25.00 -4.28 -12.39
C LYS A 3 23.67 -3.60 -12.04
N LEU A 4 22.70 -3.52 -12.96
CA LEU A 4 21.42 -2.84 -12.70
C LEU A 4 20.37 -3.77 -12.06
N THR A 5 20.49 -5.09 -12.21
CA THR A 5 19.47 -6.06 -11.77
C THR A 5 19.58 -6.45 -10.29
N LYS A 6 20.65 -6.05 -9.59
CA LYS A 6 20.81 -6.36 -8.16
C LYS A 6 20.08 -5.40 -7.21
N LYS A 7 19.69 -4.20 -7.66
CA LYS A 7 18.90 -3.25 -6.84
C LYS A 7 17.38 -3.44 -6.93
N ILE A 8 16.89 -4.20 -7.91
CA ILE A 8 15.46 -4.47 -8.09
C ILE A 8 15.02 -5.69 -7.25
N LYS A 9 15.95 -6.40 -6.59
CA LYS A 9 15.66 -7.60 -5.79
C LYS A 9 15.20 -7.33 -4.35
N ALA A 10 15.00 -6.07 -3.96
CA ALA A 10 14.67 -5.66 -2.58
C ALA A 10 13.37 -4.86 -2.44
N SER A 11 12.46 -4.95 -3.42
CA SER A 11 11.14 -4.31 -3.38
C SER A 11 10.19 -5.18 -4.18
N SER A 12 8.99 -5.56 -3.75
CA SER A 12 8.24 -5.19 -2.57
C SER A 12 7.05 -6.15 -2.55
N GLU A 13 7.13 -7.25 -1.81
CA GLU A 13 5.88 -7.91 -1.36
C GLU A 13 5.27 -6.94 -0.36
N PHE A 14 4.46 -6.00 -0.85
CA PHE A 14 3.63 -5.16 0.00
C PHE A 14 2.66 -6.11 0.71
N ARG A 15 2.90 -6.32 2.00
CA ARG A 15 2.02 -7.14 2.84
C ARG A 15 1.28 -6.21 3.79
N LEU A 16 -0.04 -6.30 3.77
CA LEU A 16 -0.88 -5.56 4.68
C LEU A 16 -0.81 -6.22 6.08
N ASP A 17 -0.38 -5.45 7.08
CA ASP A 17 -0.42 -5.85 8.50
C ASP A 17 -1.55 -5.10 9.22
N GLU A 18 -2.76 -5.67 9.21
CA GLU A 18 -3.96 -5.04 9.78
C GLU A 18 -3.83 -4.77 11.29
N SER A 19 -2.95 -5.49 12.00
CA SER A 19 -2.73 -5.31 13.44
C SER A 19 -2.18 -3.93 13.80
N LYS A 20 -1.53 -3.25 12.85
CA LYS A 20 -0.99 -1.89 13.01
C LYS A 20 -1.98 -0.80 12.63
N LEU A 21 -3.11 -1.16 12.04
CA LEU A 21 -4.15 -0.21 11.68
C LEU A 21 -5.02 0.12 12.89
N SER A 22 -5.43 1.38 13.00
CA SER A 22 -6.49 1.76 13.94
C SER A 22 -7.81 1.11 13.51
N LEU A 23 -8.74 0.93 14.45
CA LEU A 23 -10.07 0.38 14.16
C LEU A 23 -10.75 1.11 13.00
N LYS A 24 -10.67 2.45 12.99
CA LYS A 24 -11.22 3.29 11.91
C LYS A 24 -10.60 2.99 10.54
N ALA A 25 -9.28 2.78 10.49
CA ALA A 25 -8.60 2.46 9.24
C ALA A 25 -8.94 1.04 8.74
N GLN A 26 -9.11 0.08 9.65
CA GLN A 26 -9.57 -1.27 9.30
C GLN A 26 -11.00 -1.25 8.73
N THR A 27 -11.92 -0.53 9.37
CA THR A 27 -13.30 -0.37 8.88
C THR A 27 -13.33 0.25 7.50
N LEU A 28 -12.62 1.37 7.29
CA LEU A 28 -12.57 2.03 5.99
C LEU A 28 -12.00 1.12 4.90
N LEU A 29 -10.97 0.33 5.23
CA LEU A 29 -10.37 -0.61 4.29
C LEU A 29 -11.34 -1.73 3.89
N GLU A 30 -12.17 -2.18 4.82
CA GLU A 30 -13.21 -3.18 4.58
C GLU A 30 -14.35 -2.62 3.72
N GLU A 31 -14.84 -1.42 4.02
CA GLU A 31 -15.86 -0.72 3.22
C GLU A 31 -15.39 -0.54 1.76
N LEU A 32 -14.16 -0.05 1.57
CA LEU A 32 -13.57 0.12 0.23
C LEU A 32 -13.35 -1.22 -0.49
N SER A 33 -13.00 -2.28 0.25
CA SER A 33 -12.83 -3.62 -0.32
C SER A 33 -14.14 -4.16 -0.88
N GLN A 34 -15.25 -3.94 -0.18
CA GLN A 34 -16.59 -4.32 -0.62
C GLN A 34 -17.07 -3.46 -1.79
N GLU A 35 -16.95 -2.13 -1.69
CA GLU A 35 -17.44 -1.19 -2.72
C GLU A 35 -16.72 -1.38 -4.07
N LEU A 36 -15.40 -1.58 -4.04
CA LEU A 36 -14.59 -1.69 -5.25
C LEU A 36 -14.45 -3.14 -5.74
N HIS A 37 -14.91 -4.12 -4.97
CA HIS A 37 -14.65 -5.55 -5.19
C HIS A 37 -13.16 -5.87 -5.35
N LEU A 38 -12.31 -5.21 -4.56
CA LEU A 38 -10.86 -5.39 -4.58
C LEU A 38 -10.35 -5.96 -3.25
N PRO A 39 -9.28 -6.78 -3.25
CA PRO A 39 -8.66 -7.22 -2.01
C PRO A 39 -8.14 -6.03 -1.19
N LYS A 40 -8.32 -6.09 0.14
CA LYS A 40 -7.80 -5.09 1.10
C LYS A 40 -6.33 -4.75 0.86
N GLU A 41 -5.50 -5.76 0.56
CA GLU A 41 -4.06 -5.57 0.30
C GLU A 41 -3.79 -4.70 -0.95
N VAL A 42 -4.60 -4.82 -2.00
CA VAL A 42 -4.49 -4.00 -3.20
C VAL A 42 -4.84 -2.54 -2.89
N ILE A 43 -5.93 -2.32 -2.14
CA ILE A 43 -6.36 -0.97 -1.74
C ILE A 43 -5.31 -0.31 -0.85
N ALA A 44 -4.78 -1.05 0.13
CA ALA A 44 -3.72 -0.55 1.00
C ALA A 44 -2.44 -0.21 0.23
N LYS A 45 -2.09 -1.00 -0.80
CA LYS A 45 -0.97 -0.71 -1.69
C LYS A 45 -1.18 0.59 -2.48
N ILE A 46 -2.37 0.77 -3.07
CA ILE A 46 -2.74 1.99 -3.79
C ILE A 46 -2.64 3.21 -2.86
N ALA A 47 -3.18 3.11 -1.64
CA ALA A 47 -3.11 4.19 -0.66
C ALA A 47 -1.66 4.52 -0.26
N PHE A 48 -0.81 3.50 -0.07
CA PHE A 48 0.60 3.69 0.23
C PHE A 48 1.36 4.37 -0.92
N GLU A 49 1.12 3.95 -2.17
CA GLU A 49 1.73 4.55 -3.35
C GLU A 49 1.25 5.99 -3.54
N ALA A 50 -0.04 6.26 -3.38
CA ALA A 50 -0.62 7.61 -3.44
C ALA A 50 -0.02 8.52 -2.37
N TYR A 51 0.11 8.07 -1.13
CA TYR A 51 0.79 8.82 -0.07
C TYR A 51 2.26 9.09 -0.42
N THR A 52 2.96 8.11 -0.98
CA THR A 52 4.37 8.28 -1.36
C THR A 52 4.54 9.29 -2.49
N LEU A 53 3.63 9.29 -3.47
CA LEU A 53 3.67 10.18 -4.64
C LEU A 53 3.19 11.60 -4.32
N PHE A 54 2.11 11.73 -3.54
CA PHE A 54 1.42 13.00 -3.32
C PHE A 54 1.52 13.51 -1.88
N GLY A 55 1.55 12.61 -0.89
CA GLY A 55 1.62 12.94 0.54
C GLY A 55 2.99 13.42 1.02
N LYS A 56 4.06 13.17 0.24
CA LYS A 56 5.40 13.73 0.50
C LYS A 56 5.56 15.20 0.13
N LYS A 57 4.56 15.84 -0.50
CA LYS A 57 4.51 17.31 -0.62
C LYS A 57 4.08 17.91 0.71
N LYS A 58 5.02 18.01 1.65
CA LYS A 58 5.02 19.06 2.67
C LYS A 58 6.15 20.02 2.31
N ASP A 59 5.78 21.08 1.59
CA ASP A 59 6.29 22.42 1.90
C ASP A 59 5.46 22.93 3.09
#